data_AF-A0A820HGJ3-F1
#
_entry.id   AF-A0A820HGJ3-F1
#
_cell.length_a   1.000
_cell.length_b   1.000
_cell.length_c   1.000
_cell.angle_alpha   90.00
_cell.angle_beta   90.00
_cell.angle_gamma   90.00
#
_symmetry.space_group_name_H-M   'P 1'
#
loop_
_entity.id
_entity.type
_entity.pdbx_description
1 polymer ?
#
loop_
_entity_poly.entity_id
_entity_poly.type
_entity_poly.pdbx_seq_one_letter_code
_entity_poly.pdbx_strand_id
1 'polypeptide(L)'
;MTIDPNIISVATTPFALIDEYSAIETEKEILLSMHTVFRVNDIKQSVSNSRLWEVQLSLTGDNDPQLAALTNRIREEVDGTGWYRM
;
A
#
# COMPACT_ATOMS: atom_id res chain seq x y z
N MET A 1 -0.20 -4.81 15.24
CA MET A 1 -0.89 -4.48 13.98
C MET A 1 -2.35 -4.83 14.14
N THR A 2 -3.26 -3.89 13.92
CA THR A 2 -4.71 -4.15 13.95
C THR A 2 -5.19 -4.14 12.50
N ILE A 3 -5.57 -5.30 11.98
CA ILE A 3 -6.22 -5.40 10.67
C ILE A 3 -7.70 -5.15 10.92
N ASP A 4 -8.22 -4.03 10.41
CA ASP A 4 -9.65 -3.75 10.41
C ASP A 4 -10.19 -3.88 8.97
N PRO A 5 -10.84 -5.01 8.63
CA PRO A 5 -11.38 -5.22 7.30
C PRO A 5 -12.38 -4.14 6.87
N ASN A 6 -13.06 -3.47 7.80
CA ASN A 6 -14.03 -2.42 7.46
C ASN A 6 -13.33 -1.19 6.89
N ILE A 7 -12.17 -0.81 7.44
CA ILE A 7 -11.36 0.30 6.92
C ILE A 7 -10.85 -0.04 5.50
N ILE A 8 -10.46 -1.29 5.27
CA ILE A 8 -9.90 -1.74 3.99
C ILE A 8 -11.00 -1.92 2.94
N SER A 9 -12.20 -2.32 3.34
CA SER A 9 -13.35 -2.50 2.44
C SER A 9 -13.85 -1.21 1.77
N VAL A 10 -13.48 -0.04 2.31
CA VAL A 10 -13.76 1.27 1.69
C VAL A 10 -12.76 1.60 0.58
N ALA A 11 -11.60 0.93 0.53
CA ALA A 11 -10.66 1.05 -0.57
C ALA A 11 -11.12 0.20 -1.76
N THR A 12 -10.85 0.68 -2.98
CA THR A 12 -11.13 -0.07 -4.22
C THR A 12 -10.17 -1.25 -4.43
N THR A 13 -9.12 -1.35 -3.61
CA THR A 13 -8.08 -2.36 -3.70
C THR A 13 -8.57 -3.74 -3.25
N PRO A 14 -8.50 -4.77 -4.12
CA PRO A 14 -8.80 -6.14 -3.73
C PRO A 14 -7.86 -6.67 -2.63
N PHE A 15 -8.42 -7.39 -1.66
CA PHE A 15 -7.67 -8.04 -0.59
C PHE A 15 -8.26 -9.40 -0.23
N ALA A 16 -7.47 -10.22 0.45
CA ALA A 16 -7.88 -11.48 1.04
C ALA A 16 -7.31 -11.60 2.47
N LEU A 17 -8.12 -12.10 3.39
CA LEU A 17 -7.62 -12.58 4.68
C LEU A 17 -7.16 -14.02 4.46
N ILE A 18 -5.91 -14.31 4.82
CA ILE A 18 -5.27 -15.60 4.53
C ILE A 18 -4.82 -16.32 5.80
N ASP A 19 -5.42 -15.99 6.94
CA ASP A 19 -5.12 -16.59 8.25
C ASP A 19 -5.15 -18.13 8.19
N GLU A 20 -6.13 -18.72 7.46
CA GLU A 20 -6.28 -20.18 7.30
C GLU A 20 -5.25 -20.81 6.34
N TYR A 21 -4.50 -20.00 5.61
CA TYR A 21 -3.51 -20.43 4.61
C TYR A 21 -2.08 -19.99 4.96
N SER A 22 -1.89 -19.27 6.07
CA SER A 22 -0.57 -18.85 6.54
C SER A 22 0.26 -20.07 6.94
N ALA A 23 1.56 -20.00 6.72
CA ALA A 23 2.50 -20.99 7.22
C ALA A 23 2.62 -20.94 8.75
N ILE A 24 2.24 -19.83 9.38
CA ILE A 24 2.33 -19.57 10.82
C ILE A 24 0.93 -19.32 11.37
N GLU A 25 0.34 -20.36 11.98
CA GLU A 25 -1.06 -20.36 12.46
C GLU A 25 -1.39 -19.27 13.50
N THR A 26 -0.38 -18.69 14.16
CA THR A 26 -0.58 -17.66 15.18
C THR A 26 -0.59 -16.24 14.62
N GLU A 27 -0.22 -16.05 13.36
CA GLU A 27 -0.17 -14.75 12.73
C GLU A 27 -1.51 -14.40 12.07
N LYS A 28 -1.79 -13.10 11.99
CA LYS A 28 -2.91 -12.59 11.21
C LYS A 28 -2.36 -11.95 9.96
N GLU A 29 -2.85 -12.39 8.82
CA GLU A 29 -2.31 -12.03 7.52
C GLU A 29 -3.40 -11.54 6.58
N ILE A 30 -3.07 -10.44 5.89
CA ILE A 30 -3.85 -9.90 4.80
C ILE A 30 -2.98 -9.84 3.55
N LEU A 31 -3.48 -10.43 2.47
CA LEU A 31 -2.88 -10.36 1.15
C LEU A 31 -3.58 -9.27 0.35
N LEU A 32 -2.80 -8.33 -0.17
CA LEU A 32 -3.27 -7.29 -1.08
C LEU A 32 -2.90 -7.67 -2.51
N SER A 33 -3.74 -7.28 -3.48
CA SER A 33 -3.42 -7.51 -4.88
C SER A 33 -2.10 -6.82 -5.28
N MET A 34 -1.44 -7.38 -6.30
CA MET A 34 -0.30 -6.70 -6.92
C MET A 34 -0.69 -5.28 -7.37
N HIS A 35 0.31 -4.39 -7.43
CA HIS A 35 0.16 -2.97 -7.77
C HIS A 35 -0.66 -2.16 -6.76
N THR A 36 -0.85 -2.66 -5.54
CA THR A 36 -1.37 -1.84 -4.43
C THR A 36 -0.38 -0.74 -4.08
N VAL A 37 -0.87 0.51 -4.07
CA VAL A 37 -0.07 1.69 -3.74
C VAL A 37 -0.36 2.14 -2.31
N PHE A 38 0.70 2.49 -1.60
CA PHE A 38 0.64 3.08 -0.26
C PHE A 38 1.31 4.44 -0.23
N ARG A 39 0.70 5.39 0.49
CA ARG A 39 1.33 6.65 0.85
C ARG A 39 2.05 6.50 2.19
N VAL A 40 3.32 6.92 2.22
CA VAL A 40 4.05 7.11 3.46
C VAL A 40 3.60 8.44 4.07
N ASN A 41 2.98 8.39 5.24
CA ASN A 41 2.57 9.59 5.97
C ASN A 41 3.65 10.06 6.93
N ASP A 42 4.34 9.11 7.58
CA ASP A 42 5.32 9.41 8.59
C ASP A 42 6.34 8.28 8.74
N ILE A 43 7.54 8.63 9.16
CA ILE A 43 8.64 7.70 9.45
C ILE A 43 9.26 8.13 10.77
N LYS A 44 9.16 7.27 11.77
CA LYS A 44 9.68 7.53 13.12
C LYS A 44 10.67 6.44 13.52
N GLN A 45 11.80 6.84 14.09
CA GLN A 45 12.70 5.88 14.71
C GLN A 45 12.07 5.38 16.02
N SER A 46 12.12 4.08 16.27
CA SER A 46 11.56 3.51 17.49
C SER A 46 12.34 4.01 18.71
N VAL A 47 11.61 4.59 19.67
CA VAL A 47 12.20 5.07 20.94
C VAL A 47 12.81 3.91 21.74
N SER A 48 12.23 2.71 21.62
CA SER A 48 12.72 1.52 22.32
C SER A 48 13.93 0.85 21.66
N ASN A 49 14.18 1.10 20.37
CA ASN A 49 15.28 0.48 19.64
C ASN A 49 15.66 1.34 18.44
N SER A 50 16.81 2.00 18.52
CA SER A 50 17.32 2.88 17.45
C SER A 50 17.61 2.17 16.13
N ARG A 51 17.62 0.83 16.09
CA ARG A 51 17.75 0.07 14.85
C ARG A 51 16.42 -0.21 14.17
N LEU A 52 15.29 0.13 14.79
CA LEU A 52 13.96 -0.07 14.25
C LEU A 52 13.34 1.25 13.84
N TRP A 53 12.59 1.21 12.75
CA TRP A 53 11.83 2.33 12.20
C TRP A 53 10.37 1.92 12.05
N GLU A 54 9.48 2.78 12.52
CA GLU A 54 8.05 2.68 12.32
C GLU A 54 7.66 3.56 11.13
N VAL A 55 6.99 2.96 10.15
CA VAL A 55 6.50 3.67 8.97
C VAL A 55 4.98 3.65 9.00
N GLN A 56 4.38 4.84 9.03
CA GLN A 56 2.94 4.98 8.95
C GLN A 56 2.51 5.04 7.49
N LEU A 57 1.78 4.01 7.06
CA LEU A 57 1.27 3.89 5.70
C LEU A 57 -0.25 4.13 5.65
N SER A 58 -0.71 4.77 4.58
CA SER A 58 -2.13 4.80 4.19
C SER A 58 -2.32 4.15 2.84
N LEU A 59 -3.31 3.25 2.76
CA LEU A 59 -3.76 2.69 1.51
C LEU A 59 -4.34 3.81 0.64
N THR A 60 -3.87 3.92 -0.59
CA THR A 60 -4.45 4.84 -1.58
C THR A 60 -5.47 4.10 -2.43
N GLY A 61 -6.45 4.83 -2.96
CA GLY A 61 -7.40 4.29 -3.95
C GLY A 61 -7.20 4.92 -5.32
N ASP A 62 -7.88 4.38 -6.33
CA ASP A 62 -7.79 4.86 -7.71
C ASP A 62 -8.22 6.32 -7.89
N ASN A 63 -9.04 6.81 -6.96
CA ASN A 63 -9.54 8.19 -6.93
C ASN A 63 -8.64 9.16 -6.14
N ASP A 64 -7.44 8.74 -5.75
CA ASP A 64 -6.51 9.62 -5.03
C ASP A 64 -6.00 10.74 -5.97
N PRO A 65 -6.32 12.02 -5.68
CA PRO A 65 -6.03 13.11 -6.60
C PRO A 65 -4.54 13.40 -6.74
N GLN A 66 -3.74 13.14 -5.69
CA GLN A 66 -2.30 13.34 -5.75
C GLN A 66 -1.63 12.24 -6.57
N LEU A 67 -2.10 11.01 -6.43
CA LEU A 67 -1.64 9.90 -7.26
C LEU A 67 -1.98 10.15 -8.73
N ALA A 68 -3.21 10.57 -9.03
CA ALA A 68 -3.63 10.92 -10.39
C ALA A 68 -2.79 12.05 -11.00
N ALA A 69 -2.52 13.11 -10.23
CA ALA A 69 -1.68 14.22 -10.68
C ALA A 69 -0.23 13.78 -10.97
N LEU A 70 0.35 12.96 -10.08
CA LEU A 70 1.68 12.39 -10.27
C LEU A 70 1.75 11.51 -11.52
N THR A 71 0.78 10.61 -11.69
CA THR A 71 0.70 9.73 -12.87
C THR A 71 0.60 10.54 -14.16
N ASN A 72 -0.20 11.61 -14.19
CA ASN A 72 -0.30 12.48 -15.36
C ASN A 72 1.01 13.21 -15.64
N ARG A 73 1.70 13.71 -14.61
CA ARG A 73 2.98 14.38 -14.79
C ARG A 73 4.04 13.43 -15.38
N ILE A 74 4.13 12.20 -14.86
CA ILE A 74 5.05 11.19 -15.39
C ILE A 74 4.72 10.87 -16.86
N ARG A 75 3.43 10.79 -17.23
CA ARG A 75 3.01 10.56 -18.64
C ARG A 75 3.43 11.68 -19.59
N GLU A 76 3.45 12.93 -19.12
CA GLU A 76 3.92 14.08 -19.90
C GLU A 76 5.43 14.10 -20.08
N GLU A 77 6.19 13.71 -19.04
CA GLU A 77 7.65 13.76 -19.04
C GLU A 77 8.30 12.53 -19.69
N VAL A 78 7.62 11.37 -19.68
CA VAL A 78 8.14 10.12 -20.22
C VAL A 78 7.51 9.82 -21.58
N ASP A 79 8.35 9.86 -22.62
CA ASP A 79 7.98 9.52 -23.99
C ASP A 79 8.04 8.00 -24.23
N GLY A 80 7.14 7.47 -25.06
CA GLY A 80 7.02 6.03 -25.32
C GLY A 80 5.59 5.54 -25.55
N THR A 81 5.40 4.24 -25.83
CA THR A 81 4.06 3.63 -26.01
C THR A 81 3.98 2.26 -25.35
N GLY A 82 2.78 1.83 -24.95
CA GLY A 82 2.57 0.48 -24.39
C GLY A 82 3.32 0.23 -23.07
N TRP A 83 3.96 -0.94 -22.93
CA TRP A 83 4.74 -1.32 -21.75
C TRP A 83 5.89 -0.37 -21.42
N TYR A 84 6.42 0.35 -22.40
CA TYR A 84 7.48 1.34 -22.17
C TYR A 84 6.99 2.59 -21.42
N ARG A 85 5.68 2.69 -21.16
CA ARG A 85 5.02 3.74 -20.37
C ARG A 85 4.37 3.24 -19.07
N MET A 86 4.44 1.93 -18.76
CA MET A 86 3.91 1.36 -17.51
C MET A 86 4.96 1.34 -16.40
#